data_AF-A0A931IQV3-F1
#
_entry.id   AF-A0A931IQV3-F1
#
_cell.length_a   1.000
_cell.length_b   1.000
_cell.length_c   1.000
_cell.angle_alpha   90.00
_cell.angle_beta   90.00
_cell.angle_gamma   90.00
#
_symmetry.space_group_name_H-M   'P 1'
#
loop_
_entity.id
_entity.type
_entity.pdbx_description
1 polymer ?
#
loop_
_entity_poly.entity_id
_entity_poly.type
_entity_poly.pdbx_seq_one_letter_code
_entity_poly.pdbx_strand_id
1 'polypeptide(L)'
;MEVNNKSYGTGKTLFRLLQISRSNWGWMALLIVPSIIASVIEVGYMESIRRIVKGATNSNLDLVYGGAILGIGIILFRFINSMITTWLKSTLNNNSVTKLQTSMLAKLVRSRTKETQHYHSGDLTSRVWDSARAAQAGFNDSFISMLRNA
;
A
#
# COMPACT_ATOMS: atom_id res chain seq x y z
N MET A 1 -8.10 -3.09 -41.98
CA MET A 1 -6.94 -3.42 -41.13
C MET A 1 -7.48 -3.64 -39.72
N GLU A 2 -7.77 -4.89 -39.36
CA GLU A 2 -8.32 -5.23 -38.03
C GLU A 2 -7.19 -5.24 -36.99
N VAL A 3 -7.31 -4.38 -35.97
CA VAL A 3 -6.44 -4.38 -34.80
C VAL A 3 -6.78 -5.62 -33.98
N ASN A 4 -6.01 -6.70 -34.17
CA ASN A 4 -6.09 -7.91 -33.37
C ASN A 4 -5.67 -7.57 -31.93
N ASN A 5 -6.67 -7.25 -31.11
CA ASN A 5 -6.52 -6.93 -29.70
C ASN A 5 -6.23 -8.24 -28.96
N LYS A 6 -4.98 -8.69 -29.03
CA LYS A 6 -4.50 -9.84 -28.25
C LYS A 6 -4.67 -9.49 -26.78
N SER A 7 -5.74 -9.98 -26.18
CA SER A 7 -5.95 -9.98 -24.74
C SER A 7 -4.83 -10.82 -24.12
N TYR A 8 -3.72 -10.16 -23.81
CA TYR A 8 -2.62 -10.74 -23.05
C TYR A 8 -3.20 -11.07 -21.69
N GLY A 9 -3.57 -12.36 -21.49
CA GLY A 9 -4.37 -12.83 -20.37
C GLY A 9 -3.98 -12.13 -19.07
N THR A 10 -4.83 -11.18 -18.65
CA THR A 10 -4.56 -10.26 -17.55
C THR A 10 -4.13 -11.02 -16.30
N GLY A 11 -4.74 -12.18 -16.06
CA GLY A 11 -4.38 -13.09 -14.97
C GLY A 11 -2.95 -13.66 -15.04
N LYS A 12 -2.42 -14.01 -16.22
CA LYS A 12 -1.03 -14.49 -16.37
C LYS A 12 -0.02 -13.36 -16.11
N THR A 13 -0.35 -12.14 -16.53
CA THR A 13 0.48 -10.95 -16.29
C THR A 13 0.46 -10.58 -14.81
N LEU A 14 -0.72 -10.61 -14.18
CA LEU A 14 -0.91 -10.37 -12.75
C LEU A 14 -0.19 -11.42 -11.90
N PHE A 15 -0.26 -12.70 -12.29
CA PHE A 15 0.45 -13.80 -11.62
C PHE A 15 1.98 -13.66 -11.72
N ARG A 16 2.51 -13.23 -12.88
CA ARG A 16 3.94 -12.91 -13.02
C ARG A 16 4.35 -11.72 -12.18
N LEU A 17 3.53 -10.67 -12.08
CA LEU A 17 3.78 -9.53 -11.19
C LEU A 17 3.77 -9.97 -9.72
N LEU A 18 2.82 -10.80 -9.32
CA LEU A 18 2.75 -11.43 -7.98
C LEU A 18 3.97 -12.29 -7.66
N GLN A 19 4.44 -13.08 -8.63
CA GLN A 19 5.62 -13.93 -8.47
C GLN A 19 6.92 -13.11 -8.36
N ILE A 20 7.02 -11.95 -9.02
CA ILE A 20 8.13 -11.01 -8.84
C ILE A 20 8.03 -10.31 -7.47
N SER A 21 6.81 -10.06 -7.00
CA SER A 21 6.52 -9.50 -5.67
C SER A 21 6.75 -10.49 -4.51
N ARG A 22 6.95 -11.80 -4.76
CA ARG A 22 7.15 -12.83 -3.71
C ARG A 22 8.23 -12.49 -2.70
N SER A 23 9.31 -11.82 -3.11
CA SER A 23 10.38 -11.37 -2.21
C SER A 23 9.91 -10.37 -1.16
N ASN A 24 8.76 -9.72 -1.36
CA ASN A 24 8.20 -8.68 -0.49
C ASN A 24 6.93 -9.14 0.24
N TRP A 25 6.53 -10.41 0.13
CA TRP A 25 5.35 -10.95 0.82
C TRP A 25 5.44 -10.82 2.35
N GLY A 26 6.64 -10.96 2.92
CA GLY A 26 6.85 -10.74 4.37
C GLY A 26 6.49 -9.30 4.79
N TRP A 27 6.84 -8.31 3.97
CA TRP A 27 6.46 -6.92 4.22
C TRP A 27 4.98 -6.65 3.99
N MET A 28 4.35 -7.33 3.02
CA MET A 28 2.90 -7.24 2.80
C MET A 28 2.11 -7.87 3.95
N ALA A 29 2.56 -9.02 4.48
CA ALA A 29 1.97 -9.62 5.69
C ALA A 29 2.12 -8.70 6.91
N LEU A 30 3.24 -7.98 7.01
CA LEU A 30 3.48 -7.03 8.09
C LEU A 30 2.56 -5.81 8.04
N LEU A 31 1.99 -5.47 6.87
CA LEU A 31 0.95 -4.42 6.72
C LEU A 31 -0.44 -4.86 7.19
N ILE A 32 -0.69 -6.16 7.38
CA ILE A 32 -1.97 -6.66 7.89
C ILE A 32 -2.13 -6.29 9.37
N VAL A 33 -1.05 -6.37 10.15
CA VAL A 33 -1.04 -6.04 11.59
C VAL A 33 -1.55 -4.62 11.88
N PRO A 34 -1.01 -3.54 11.27
CA PRO A 34 -1.51 -2.19 11.50
C PRO A 34 -2.94 -1.98 10.97
N SER A 35 -3.41 -2.79 10.02
CA SER A 35 -4.78 -2.75 9.53
C SER A 35 -5.76 -3.31 10.56
N ILE A 36 -5.43 -4.44 11.21
CA ILE A 36 -6.21 -4.99 12.34
C ILE A 36 -6.24 -4.00 13.50
N ILE A 37 -5.11 -3.37 13.80
CA ILE A 37 -5.01 -2.34 14.84
C ILE A 37 -5.91 -1.14 14.54
N ALA A 38 -6.04 -0.75 13.27
CA ALA A 38 -6.94 0.33 12.86
C ALA A 38 -8.41 0.04 13.19
N SER A 39 -8.87 -1.20 13.02
CA SER A 39 -10.23 -1.61 13.40
C SER A 39 -10.46 -1.52 14.92
N VAL A 40 -9.47 -1.92 15.72
CA VAL A 40 -9.55 -1.81 17.20
C VAL A 40 -9.59 -0.34 17.65
N ILE A 41 -8.84 0.54 16.98
CA ILE A 41 -8.85 1.99 17.23
C ILE A 41 -10.25 2.57 17.03
N GLU A 42 -10.96 2.20 15.97
CA GLU A 42 -12.32 2.70 15.70
C GLU A 42 -13.32 2.29 16.79
N VAL A 43 -13.29 1.01 17.18
CA VAL A 43 -14.15 0.49 18.26
C VAL A 43 -13.87 1.21 19.57
N GLY A 44 -12.60 1.37 19.93
CA GLY A 44 -12.24 2.07 21.16
C GLY A 44 -12.59 3.56 21.11
N TYR A 45 -12.47 4.22 19.95
CA TYR A 45 -12.88 5.62 19.80
C TYR A 45 -14.38 5.78 20.06
N MET A 46 -15.21 4.89 19.51
CA MET A 46 -16.66 4.88 19.79
C MET A 46 -16.99 4.62 21.26
N GLU A 47 -16.23 3.75 21.93
CA GLU A 47 -16.41 3.49 23.36
C GLU A 47 -16.03 4.72 24.21
N SER A 48 -15.01 5.49 23.83
CA SER A 48 -14.65 6.75 24.50
C SER A 48 -15.81 7.74 24.48
N ILE A 49 -16.42 7.95 23.30
CA ILE A 49 -17.57 8.83 23.11
C ILE A 49 -18.75 8.33 23.94
N ARG A 50 -19.04 7.02 23.88
CA ARG A 50 -20.13 6.41 24.66
C ARG A 50 -19.98 6.70 26.16
N ARG A 51 -18.76 6.55 26.70
CA ARG A 51 -18.48 6.82 28.12
C ARG A 51 -18.65 8.29 28.48
N ILE A 52 -18.16 9.19 27.63
CA ILE A 52 -18.32 10.64 27.83
C ILE A 52 -19.79 11.03 27.83
N VAL A 53 -20.55 10.60 26.82
CA VAL A 53 -21.98 10.91 26.69
C VAL A 53 -22.76 10.32 27.88
N LYS A 54 -22.53 9.04 28.20
CA LYS A 54 -23.19 8.37 29.33
C LYS A 54 -22.84 9.02 30.67
N GLY A 55 -21.59 9.44 30.86
CA GLY A 55 -21.16 10.17 32.04
C GLY A 55 -21.84 11.54 32.15
N ALA A 56 -21.92 12.29 31.05
CA ALA A 56 -22.57 13.59 31.01
C ALA A 56 -24.08 13.50 31.30
N THR A 57 -24.77 12.52 30.71
CA THR A 57 -26.21 12.32 30.93
C THR A 57 -26.55 11.91 32.37
N ASN A 58 -25.70 11.10 33.00
CA ASN A 58 -25.94 10.63 34.38
C ASN A 58 -25.22 11.49 35.44
N SER A 59 -24.68 12.66 35.04
CA SER A 59 -23.87 13.55 35.90
C SER A 59 -22.71 12.82 36.62
N ASN A 60 -22.18 11.76 36.01
CA ASN A 60 -21.09 10.95 36.53
C ASN A 60 -19.77 11.41 35.89
N LEU A 61 -19.03 12.23 36.64
CA LEU A 61 -17.76 12.82 36.18
C LEU A 61 -16.67 11.78 35.96
N ASP A 62 -16.63 10.69 36.75
CA ASP A 62 -15.62 9.63 36.59
C ASP A 62 -15.73 8.94 35.23
N LEU A 63 -16.96 8.71 34.75
CA LEU A 63 -17.20 8.17 33.42
C LEU A 63 -16.77 9.15 32.31
N VAL A 64 -16.96 10.45 32.53
CA VAL A 64 -16.53 11.49 31.58
C VAL A 64 -15.00 11.53 31.49
N TYR A 65 -14.30 11.60 32.63
CA TYR A 65 -12.85 11.61 32.67
C TYR A 65 -12.26 10.31 32.12
N GLY A 66 -12.82 9.16 32.50
CA GLY A 66 -12.38 7.86 31.99
C GLY A 66 -12.58 7.72 30.48
N GLY A 67 -13.68 8.24 29.94
CA GLY A 67 -13.92 8.33 28.51
C GLY A 67 -12.94 9.27 27.80
N ALA A 68 -12.68 10.45 28.38
CA ALA A 68 -11.74 11.43 27.81
C ALA A 68 -10.30 10.90 27.77
N ILE A 69 -9.82 10.29 28.85
CA ILE A 69 -8.48 9.68 28.92
C ILE A 69 -8.34 8.56 27.87
N LEU A 70 -9.36 7.70 27.77
CA LEU A 70 -9.38 6.64 26.77
C LEU A 70 -9.36 7.22 25.34
N GLY A 71 -10.15 8.26 25.08
CA GLY A 71 -10.18 8.96 23.79
C GLY A 71 -8.83 9.56 23.40
N ILE A 72 -8.17 10.26 24.33
CA ILE A 72 -6.83 10.83 24.12
C ILE A 72 -5.82 9.72 23.82
N GLY A 73 -5.82 8.64 24.60
CA GLY A 73 -4.94 7.50 24.39
C GLY A 73 -5.12 6.88 23.00
N ILE A 74 -6.36 6.74 22.54
CA ILE A 74 -6.65 6.21 21.20
C ILE A 74 -6.23 7.15 20.08
N ILE A 75 -6.39 8.46 20.24
CA ILE A 75 -5.93 9.43 19.24
C ILE A 75 -4.41 9.34 19.08
N LEU A 76 -3.66 9.28 20.19
CA LEU A 76 -2.21 9.11 20.17
C LEU A 76 -1.81 7.78 19.52
N PHE A 77 -2.50 6.69 19.90
CA PHE A 77 -2.22 5.37 19.33
C PHE A 77 -2.53 5.31 17.83
N ARG A 78 -3.59 5.98 17.38
CA ARG A 78 -3.94 6.13 15.96
C ARG A 78 -2.85 6.87 15.19
N PHE A 79 -2.31 7.93 15.77
CA PHE A 79 -1.22 8.68 15.17
C PHE A 79 0.02 7.79 14.97
N ILE A 80 0.42 7.05 16.01
CA ILE A 80 1.54 6.10 15.94
C ILE A 80 1.29 5.03 14.88
N ASN A 81 0.11 4.40 14.87
CA ASN A 81 -0.25 3.38 13.88
C ASN A 81 -0.20 3.94 12.45
N SER A 82 -0.66 5.18 12.25
CA SER A 82 -0.59 5.86 10.95
C SER A 82 0.86 6.11 10.50
N MET A 83 1.74 6.55 11.41
CA MET A 83 3.15 6.72 11.12
C MET A 83 3.82 5.41 10.70
N ILE A 84 3.61 4.33 11.47
CA ILE A 84 4.14 3.00 11.17
C ILE A 84 3.63 2.52 9.80
N THR A 85 2.33 2.63 9.57
CA THR A 85 1.71 2.24 8.30
C THR A 85 2.31 3.00 7.12
N THR A 86 2.50 4.31 7.26
CA THR A 86 3.06 5.17 6.22
C THR A 86 4.52 4.83 5.93
N TRP A 87 5.31 4.62 6.99
CA TRP A 87 6.71 4.22 6.86
C TRP A 87 6.87 2.86 6.20
N LEU A 88 6.05 1.88 6.58
CA LEU A 88 6.02 0.55 5.98
C LEU A 88 5.63 0.62 4.50
N LYS A 89 4.55 1.33 4.16
CA LYS A 89 4.11 1.52 2.76
C LYS A 89 5.19 2.19 1.92
N SER A 90 5.83 3.23 2.44
CA SER A 90 6.90 3.95 1.75
C SER A 90 8.10 3.04 1.47
N THR A 91 8.54 2.28 2.47
CA THR A 91 9.66 1.32 2.35
C THR A 91 9.35 0.23 1.32
N LEU A 92 8.15 -0.34 1.38
CA LEU A 92 7.70 -1.40 0.48
C LEU A 92 7.58 -0.89 -0.95
N ASN A 93 7.07 0.34 -1.13
CA ASN A 93 6.99 0.99 -2.43
C ASN A 93 8.38 1.26 -3.02
N ASN A 94 9.29 1.86 -2.25
CA ASN A 94 10.65 2.13 -2.71
C ASN A 94 11.38 0.84 -3.10
N ASN A 95 11.37 -0.18 -2.25
CA ASN A 95 12.04 -1.46 -2.54
C ASN A 95 11.46 -2.18 -3.76
N SER A 96 10.14 -2.15 -3.94
CA SER A 96 9.49 -2.82 -5.07
C SER A 96 9.70 -2.08 -6.38
N VAL A 97 9.54 -0.75 -6.37
CA VAL A 97 9.74 0.12 -7.55
C VAL A 97 11.20 0.03 -8.03
N THR A 98 12.18 0.17 -7.13
CA THR A 98 13.60 0.14 -7.50
C THR A 98 14.03 -1.22 -8.06
N LYS A 99 13.55 -2.34 -7.48
CA LYS A 99 13.80 -3.69 -8.02
C LYS A 99 13.21 -3.88 -9.42
N LEU A 100 12.00 -3.38 -9.67
CA LEU A 100 11.39 -3.46 -11.00
C LEU A 100 12.12 -2.59 -12.01
N GLN A 101 12.44 -1.34 -11.65
CA GLN A 101 13.18 -0.42 -12.53
C GLN A 101 14.53 -0.99 -12.92
N THR A 102 15.31 -1.52 -11.97
CA THR A 102 16.61 -2.15 -12.25
C THR A 102 16.47 -3.41 -13.11
N SER A 103 15.47 -4.26 -12.88
CA SER A 103 15.21 -5.44 -13.70
C SER A 103 14.80 -5.09 -15.14
N MET A 104 13.97 -4.06 -15.31
CA MET A 104 13.56 -3.61 -16.64
C MET A 104 14.72 -2.94 -17.38
N LEU A 105 15.55 -2.12 -16.70
CA LEU A 105 16.76 -1.53 -17.28
C LEU A 105 17.76 -2.61 -17.72
N ALA A 106 18.02 -3.61 -16.88
CA ALA A 106 18.90 -4.73 -17.23
C ALA A 106 18.39 -5.50 -18.47
N LYS A 107 17.08 -5.71 -18.57
CA LYS A 107 16.45 -6.34 -19.75
C LYS A 107 16.52 -5.44 -20.99
N LEU A 108 16.31 -4.13 -20.85
CA LEU A 108 16.44 -3.15 -21.93
C LEU A 108 17.87 -3.13 -22.50
N VAL A 109 18.88 -3.07 -21.62
CA VAL A 109 20.30 -3.09 -22.02
C VAL A 109 20.66 -4.39 -22.74
N ARG A 110 20.14 -5.53 -22.24
CA ARG A 110 20.32 -6.86 -22.86
C ARG A 110 19.53 -7.06 -24.16
N SER A 111 18.44 -6.31 -24.36
CA SER A 111 17.64 -6.32 -25.59
C SER A 111 18.25 -5.43 -26.65
N ARG A 112 18.78 -4.25 -26.27
CA ARG A 112 19.42 -3.31 -27.20
C ARG A 112 20.75 -3.83 -27.76
N THR A 113 21.35 -4.81 -27.10
CA THR A 113 22.50 -5.56 -27.63
C THR A 113 22.10 -6.62 -28.66
N LYS A 114 20.81 -6.99 -28.76
CA LYS A 114 20.26 -7.91 -29.76
C LYS A 114 19.48 -7.24 -30.89
N GLU A 115 18.89 -6.07 -30.65
CA GLU A 115 18.20 -5.26 -31.67
C GLU A 115 18.89 -3.90 -31.80
N THR A 116 19.63 -3.77 -32.88
CA THR A 116 20.42 -2.62 -33.29
C THR A 116 19.54 -1.41 -33.63
N GLN A 117 19.82 -0.29 -32.96
CA GLN A 117 19.72 1.11 -33.47
C GLN A 117 18.41 1.64 -34.08
N HIS A 118 17.24 1.46 -33.45
CA HIS A 118 16.02 2.18 -33.90
C HIS A 118 15.33 3.08 -32.86
N TYR A 119 15.72 3.02 -31.58
CA TYR A 119 15.08 3.80 -30.53
C TYR A 119 16.10 4.59 -29.70
N HIS A 120 15.82 5.87 -29.47
CA HIS A 120 16.64 6.73 -28.62
C HIS A 120 16.66 6.20 -27.18
N SER A 121 17.86 6.06 -26.63
CA SER A 121 18.12 5.61 -25.27
C SER A 121 17.21 6.26 -24.24
N GLY A 122 17.06 7.58 -24.34
CA GLY A 122 16.37 8.40 -23.34
C GLY A 122 14.87 8.09 -23.29
N ASP A 123 14.23 7.95 -24.44
CA ASP A 123 12.78 7.73 -24.53
C ASP A 123 12.37 6.35 -23.97
N LEU A 124 13.08 5.28 -24.37
CA LEU A 124 12.84 3.94 -23.85
C LEU A 124 13.04 3.84 -22.34
N THR A 125 14.08 4.52 -21.82
CA THR A 125 14.40 4.53 -20.40
C THR A 125 13.32 5.28 -19.60
N SER A 126 12.86 6.42 -20.11
CA SER A 126 11.78 7.22 -19.50
C SER A 126 10.47 6.43 -19.44
N ARG A 127 10.08 5.79 -20.55
CA ARG A 127 8.83 5.01 -20.61
C ARG A 127 8.85 3.82 -19.67
N VAL A 128 9.99 3.12 -19.56
CA VAL A 128 10.16 2.03 -18.59
C VAL A 128 10.11 2.54 -17.16
N TRP A 129 10.75 3.67 -16.88
CA TRP A 129 10.72 4.29 -15.56
C TRP A 129 9.29 4.65 -15.12
N ASP A 130 8.55 5.33 -15.99
CA ASP A 130 7.19 5.80 -15.69
C ASP A 130 6.20 4.64 -15.60
N SER A 131 6.28 3.67 -16.52
CA SER A 131 5.39 2.50 -16.52
C SER A 131 5.64 1.56 -15.33
N ALA A 132 6.88 1.32 -14.94
CA ALA A 132 7.20 0.51 -13.76
C ALA A 132 6.66 1.15 -12.48
N ARG A 133 6.81 2.47 -12.36
CA ARG A 133 6.34 3.23 -11.19
C ARG A 133 4.82 3.26 -11.12
N ALA A 134 4.15 3.50 -12.24
CA ALA A 134 2.69 3.48 -12.32
C ALA A 134 2.10 2.10 -12.03
N ALA A 135 2.70 1.03 -12.56
CA ALA A 135 2.25 -0.35 -12.32
C ALA A 135 2.40 -0.78 -10.86
N GLN A 136 3.52 -0.44 -10.22
CA GLN A 136 3.77 -0.79 -8.82
C GLN A 136 2.91 0.04 -7.85
N ALA A 137 2.71 1.33 -8.14
CA ALA A 137 1.80 2.18 -7.38
C ALA A 137 0.36 1.64 -7.44
N GLY A 138 -0.13 1.35 -8.65
CA GLY A 138 -1.46 0.77 -8.84
C GLY A 138 -1.64 -0.59 -8.15
N PHE A 139 -0.61 -1.45 -8.16
CA PHE A 139 -0.65 -2.73 -7.45
C PHE A 139 -0.68 -2.57 -5.93
N ASN A 140 0.18 -1.69 -5.38
CA ASN A 140 0.20 -1.42 -3.94
C ASN A 140 -1.13 -0.83 -3.47
N ASP A 141 -1.67 0.17 -4.17
CA ASP A 141 -2.94 0.82 -3.81
C ASP A 141 -4.14 -0.13 -3.94
N SER A 142 -4.18 -0.96 -4.98
CA SER A 142 -5.23 -1.98 -5.16
C SER A 142 -5.15 -3.07 -4.09
N PHE A 143 -3.95 -3.54 -3.74
CA PHE A 143 -3.78 -4.56 -2.72
C PHE A 143 -4.12 -4.04 -1.32
N ILE A 144 -3.71 -2.80 -0.99
CA ILE A 144 -4.03 -2.16 0.29
C ILE A 144 -5.54 -1.90 0.39
N SER A 145 -6.19 -1.44 -0.67
CA SER A 145 -7.64 -1.20 -0.66
C SER A 145 -8.45 -2.48 -0.52
N MET A 146 -8.03 -3.58 -1.15
CA MET A 146 -8.62 -4.90 -0.95
C MET A 146 -8.48 -5.38 0.49
N LEU A 147 -7.31 -5.22 1.13
CA LEU A 147 -7.12 -5.60 2.53
C LEU A 147 -7.89 -4.72 3.53
N ARG A 148 -8.12 -3.44 3.19
CA ARG A 148 -8.86 -2.52 4.06
C ARG A 148 -10.38 -2.73 4.00
N ASN A 149 -10.88 -3.23 2.88
CA ASN A 149 -12.31 -3.39 2.61
C ASN A 149 -12.77 -4.86 2.57
N ALA A 150 -11.89 -5.81 2.94
CA ALA A 150 -12.23 -7.22 3.14
C ALA A 150 -12.59 -7.47 4.61
#